data_AF-A0A515A336-F1
#
_entry.id   AF-A0A515A336-F1
#
_cell.length_a   1.000
_cell.length_b   1.000
_cell.length_c   1.000
_cell.angle_alpha   90.00
_cell.angle_beta   90.00
_cell.angle_gamma   90.00
#
_symmetry.space_group_name_H-M   'P 1'
#
loop_
_entity.id
_entity.type
_entity.pdbx_description
1 polymer ?
#
loop_
_entity_poly.entity_id
_entity_poly.type
_entity_poly.pdbx_seq_one_letter_code
_entity_poly.pdbx_strand_id
1 'polypeptide(L)'
;MAKKVSFMHLVDRVWDIQGFPNYFFGHDKQLYRFDSRGQVKINKRVVIGTTQGYVLKRKFYSLSQLRPLLRRSSSCEQPIIDHPADS
;
A
#
# COMPACT_ATOMS: atom_id res chain seq x y z
N MET A 1 30.02 7.19 11.98
CA MET A 1 29.34 7.18 10.65
C MET A 1 28.14 6.24 10.72
N ALA A 2 26.91 6.76 10.68
CA ALA A 2 25.72 5.93 10.80
C ALA A 2 25.47 5.16 9.48
N LYS A 3 25.70 3.84 9.49
CA LYS A 3 25.30 2.94 8.39
C LYS A 3 23.78 2.99 8.27
N LYS A 4 23.28 3.59 7.19
CA LYS A 4 21.85 3.64 6.87
C LYS A 4 21.43 2.24 6.42
N VAL A 5 21.04 1.39 7.36
CA VAL A 5 20.47 0.07 7.07
C VAL A 5 19.18 0.31 6.30
N SER A 6 19.24 0.10 4.99
CA SER A 6 18.08 0.20 4.11
C SER A 6 17.38 -1.14 4.21
N PHE A 7 16.44 -1.26 5.15
CA PHE A 7 15.54 -2.40 5.19
C PHE A 7 14.75 -2.40 3.88
N MET A 8 15.04 -3.35 3.01
CA MET A 8 14.16 -3.70 1.89
C MET A 8 12.93 -4.37 2.50
N HIS A 9 12.00 -3.55 2.97
CA HIS A 9 10.67 -4.03 3.33
C HIS A 9 9.98 -4.43 2.03
N LEU A 10 9.91 -5.74 1.78
CA LEU A 10 8.99 -6.32 0.81
C LEU A 10 7.58 -6.02 1.32
N VAL A 11 6.98 -4.96 0.78
CA VAL A 11 5.59 -4.62 1.07
C VAL A 11 4.76 -5.10 -0.11
N ASP A 12 3.93 -6.10 0.13
CA ASP A 12 2.96 -6.54 -0.86
C ASP A 12 1.93 -5.46 -1.13
N ARG A 13 1.76 -5.17 -2.42
CA ARG A 13 0.76 -4.24 -2.91
C ARG A 13 -0.57 -4.98 -3.01
N VAL A 14 -1.42 -4.85 -1.99
CA VAL A 14 -2.69 -5.59 -1.91
C VAL A 14 -3.84 -4.79 -2.50
N TRP A 15 -3.93 -3.51 -2.15
CA TRP A 15 -4.99 -2.63 -2.63
C TRP A 15 -4.43 -1.35 -3.23
N ASP A 16 -4.79 -1.11 -4.47
CA ASP A 16 -4.54 0.14 -5.17
C ASP A 16 -5.60 1.18 -4.88
N ILE A 17 -5.22 2.45 -5.02
CA ILE A 17 -6.16 3.56 -4.89
C ILE A 17 -6.44 4.14 -6.27
N GLN A 18 -7.68 4.01 -6.72
CA GLN A 18 -8.14 4.56 -7.99
C GLN A 18 -7.90 6.09 -8.02
N GLY A 19 -7.23 6.57 -9.09
CA GLY A 19 -6.83 7.98 -9.23
C GLY A 19 -5.50 8.35 -8.55
N PHE A 20 -4.89 7.42 -7.80
CA PHE A 20 -3.63 7.64 -7.10
C PHE A 20 -2.65 6.45 -7.32
N PRO A 21 -2.06 6.32 -8.51
CA PRO A 21 -1.25 5.14 -8.89
C PRO A 21 0.02 4.95 -8.03
N ASN A 22 0.50 6.02 -7.39
CA ASN A 22 1.68 5.95 -6.52
C ASN A 22 1.35 5.54 -5.08
N TYR A 23 0.07 5.27 -4.76
CA TYR A 23 -0.40 4.97 -3.42
C TYR A 23 -1.11 3.62 -3.38
N PHE A 24 -0.81 2.83 -2.36
CA PHE A 24 -1.38 1.49 -2.20
C PHE A 24 -1.42 1.09 -0.72
N PHE A 25 -2.35 0.20 -0.35
CA PHE A 25 -2.39 -0.42 0.96
C PHE A 25 -1.73 -1.79 0.94
N GLY A 26 -0.95 -2.06 1.99
CA GLY A 26 -0.37 -3.36 2.27
C GLY A 26 -1.31 -4.28 3.05
N HIS A 27 -0.87 -5.51 3.32
CA HIS A 27 -1.60 -6.50 4.13
C HIS A 27 -1.88 -6.02 5.57
N ASP A 28 -1.01 -5.16 6.09
CA ASP A 28 -1.10 -4.53 7.40
C ASP A 28 -2.12 -3.39 7.48
N LYS A 29 -2.88 -3.13 6.40
CA LYS A 29 -3.88 -2.04 6.29
C LYS A 29 -3.25 -0.65 6.50
N GLN A 30 -1.94 -0.53 6.29
CA GLN A 30 -1.25 0.76 6.24
C GLN A 30 -1.15 1.24 4.80
N LEU A 31 -1.13 2.56 4.65
CA LEU A 31 -0.97 3.20 3.36
C LEU A 31 0.52 3.38 3.07
N TYR A 32 0.94 2.96 1.90
CA TYR A 32 2.27 3.13 1.37
C TYR A 32 2.23 3.99 0.12
N ARG A 33 3.37 4.60 -0.21
CA ARG A 33 3.55 5.35 -1.44
C ARG A 33 4.92 5.12 -2.05
N PHE A 34 5.00 5.25 -3.37
CA PHE A 34 6.28 5.33 -4.07
C PHE A 34 6.81 6.77 -4.06
N ASP A 35 8.08 6.91 -3.69
CA ASP A 35 8.84 8.15 -3.85
C ASP A 35 9.32 8.29 -5.31
N SER A 36 9.80 9.47 -5.71
CA SER A 36 10.29 9.72 -7.08
C SER A 36 11.44 8.80 -7.49
N ARG A 37 12.12 8.19 -6.52
CA ARG A 37 13.21 7.21 -6.72
C ARG A 37 12.72 5.75 -6.71
N GLY A 38 11.42 5.51 -6.74
CA GLY A 38 10.82 4.18 -6.66
C GLY A 38 10.86 3.52 -5.29
N GLN A 39 11.27 4.26 -4.24
CA GLN A 39 11.34 3.72 -2.88
C GLN A 39 9.96 3.74 -2.22
N VAL A 40 9.61 2.66 -1.53
CA VAL A 40 8.36 2.56 -0.77
C VAL A 40 8.51 3.32 0.54
N LYS A 41 7.57 4.22 0.82
CA LYS A 41 7.47 4.97 2.07
C LYS A 41 6.12 4.74 2.73
N ILE A 42 6.14 4.51 4.03
CA ILE A 42 4.92 4.46 4.85
C ILE A 42 4.31 5.87 4.88
N ASN A 43 3.03 5.95 4.57
CA ASN A 43 2.23 7.15 4.70
C ASN A 43 1.49 7.12 6.04
N LYS A 44 1.80 8.08 6.93
CA LYS A 44 1.24 8.11 8.28
C LYS A 44 -0.27 8.33 8.24
N ARG A 45 -0.99 7.60 9.09
CA ARG A 45 -2.39 7.87 9.37
C ARG A 45 -2.50 9.16 10.17
N VAL A 46 -3.43 10.02 9.78
CA VAL A 46 -3.68 11.32 10.43
C VAL A 46 -5.11 11.33 10.94
N VAL A 47 -5.31 11.99 12.08
CA VAL A 47 -6.63 12.25 12.66
C VAL A 47 -6.90 13.74 12.57
N ILE A 48 -7.99 14.14 11.93
CA ILE A 48 -8.46 15.53 11.87
C ILE A 48 -9.81 15.59 12.55
N GLY A 49 -9.88 16.29 13.69
CA GLY A 49 -11.03 16.26 14.59
C GLY A 49 -11.24 14.84 15.14
N THR A 50 -12.34 14.20 14.72
CA THR A 50 -12.67 12.81 15.08
C THR A 50 -12.46 11.81 13.93
N THR A 51 -12.05 12.30 12.75
CA THR A 51 -11.99 11.47 11.54
C THR A 51 -10.58 10.99 11.27
N GLN A 52 -10.41 9.66 11.18
CA GLN A 52 -9.16 9.03 10.76
C GLN A 52 -9.06 8.97 9.24
N GLY A 53 -7.86 9.20 8.71
CA GLY A 53 -7.62 9.17 7.28
C GLY A 53 -6.14 9.28 6.92
N TYR A 54 -5.89 9.54 5.66
CA TYR A 54 -4.55 9.72 5.13
C TYR A 54 -4.48 10.96 4.25
N VAL A 55 -3.29 11.53 4.16
CA VAL A 55 -3.02 12.62 3.22
C VAL A 55 -2.45 12.04 1.94
N LEU A 56 -3.20 12.18 0.85
CA LEU A 56 -2.76 11.80 -0.49
C LEU A 56 -2.41 13.08 -1.25
N LYS A 57 -1.19 13.14 -1.78
CA LYS A 57 -0.55 14.33 -2.39
C LYS A 57 -0.57 15.57 -1.50
N ARG A 58 -1.72 16.25 -1.41
CA ARG A 58 -1.96 17.50 -0.66
C ARG A 58 -3.34 17.58 -0.01
N LYS A 59 -4.17 16.54 -0.14
CA LYS A 59 -5.54 16.52 0.36
C LYS A 59 -5.73 15.38 1.34
N PHE A 60 -6.44 15.67 2.42
CA PHE A 60 -6.87 14.67 3.38
C PHE A 60 -8.05 13.88 2.82
N TYR A 61 -7.96 12.55 2.93
CA TYR A 61 -9.03 11.63 2.61
C TYR A 61 -9.31 10.76 3.83
N SER A 62 -10.57 10.74 4.27
CA SER A 62 -10.98 9.85 5.34
C SER A 62 -10.93 8.39 4.90
N LEU A 63 -10.85 7.46 5.86
CA LEU A 63 -10.92 6.02 5.54
C LEU A 63 -12.20 5.67 4.77
N SER A 64 -13.33 6.29 5.10
CA SER A 64 -14.61 6.08 4.42
C SER A 64 -14.60 6.56 2.97
N GLN A 65 -13.85 7.63 2.65
CA GLN A 65 -13.67 8.11 1.27
C GLN A 65 -12.69 7.26 0.48
N LEU A 66 -11.69 6.66 1.14
CA LEU A 66 -10.70 5.81 0.47
C LEU A 66 -11.25 4.43 0.15
N ARG A 67 -12.08 3.84 1.03
CA ARG A 67 -12.70 2.52 0.84
C ARG A 67 -13.30 2.28 -0.56
N PRO A 68 -14.18 3.13 -1.10
CA PRO A 68 -14.75 2.92 -2.43
C PRO A 68 -13.74 3.09 -3.58
N LEU A 69 -12.60 3.73 -3.31
CA LEU A 69 -11.51 3.90 -4.29
C LEU A 69 -10.51 2.74 -4.25
N LEU A 70 -10.63 1.83 -3.28
CA LEU A 70 -9.75 0.67 -3.17
C LEU A 70 -10.06 -0.33 -4.28
N ARG A 71 -9.06 -0.58 -5.12
CA ARG A 71 -9.06 -1.60 -6.16
C ARG A 71 -8.14 -2.73 -5.70
N ARG A 72 -8.59 -3.98 -5.80
CA ARG A 72 -7.71 -5.10 -5.48
C ARG A 72 -6.58 -5.13 -6.51
N SER A 73 -5.33 -5.11 -6.04
CA SER A 73 -4.19 -5.20 -6.95
C SER A 73 -4.14 -6.61 -7.51
N SER A 74 -4.01 -6.72 -8.84
CA SER A 74 -3.90 -8.01 -9.53
C SER A 74 -2.55 -8.70 -9.30
N SER A 75 -1.62 -8.04 -8.61
CA SER A 75 -0.27 -8.56 -8.29
C SER A 75 -0.27 -9.72 -7.28
N CYS A 76 -1.41 -10.08 -6.68
CA CYS A 76 -1.56 -11.30 -5.91
C CYS A 76 -1.88 -12.47 -6.85
N GLU A 77 -1.08 -12.67 -7.89
CA GLU A 77 -0.99 -13.98 -8.53
C GLU A 77 -0.16 -14.84 -7.56
N GLN A 78 -0.85 -15.66 -6.79
CA GLN A 78 -0.21 -16.77 -6.12
C GLN A 78 0.51 -17.61 -7.20
N PRO A 79 1.76 -18.06 -7.01
CA PRO A 79 2.26 -19.14 -7.83
C PRO A 79 1.34 -20.33 -7.57
N ILE A 80 0.50 -20.64 -8.56
CA ILE A 80 -0.27 -21.88 -8.60
C ILE A 80 0.80 -22.95 -8.74
N ILE A 81 1.24 -23.54 -7.62
CA ILE A 81 2.03 -24.76 -7.68
C ILE A 81 1.02 -25.84 -8.03
N ASP A 82 0.78 -26.01 -9.33
CA ASP A 82 0.23 -27.23 -9.91
C ASP A 82 1.18 -28.36 -9.48
N HIS A 83 0.90 -29.01 -8.36
CA HIS A 83 1.42 -30.33 -8.12
C HIS A 83 0.57 -31.26 -8.99
N PRO A 84 1.13 -31.87 -10.04
CA PRO A 84 0.43 -32.95 -10.72
C PRO A 84 0.22 -34.05 -9.67
N ALA A 85 -1.03 -34.48 -9.54
CA ALA A 85 -1.37 -35.69 -8.81
C ALA A 85 -0.62 -36.85 -9.49
N ASP A 86 0.46 -37.31 -8.86
CA ASP A 86 1.11 -38.55 -9.23
C ASP A 86 0.23 -39.73 -8.79
N SER A 87 0.22 -40.74 -9.64
CA SER A 87 -0.79 -41.79 -9.82
C SER A 87 -0.82 -42.89 -8.77
#